data_AF-A0A7V4IKJ3-F1
#
_entry.id   AF-A0A7V4IKJ3-F1
#
_cell.length_a   1.000
_cell.length_b   1.000
_cell.length_c   1.000
_cell.angle_alpha   90.00
_cell.angle_beta   90.00
_cell.angle_gamma   90.00
#
_symmetry.space_group_name_H-M   'P 1'
#
loop_
_entity.id
_entity.type
_entity.pdbx_description
1 polymer ?
#
loop_
_entity_poly.entity_id
_entity_poly.type
_entity_poly.pdbx_seq_one_letter_code
_entity_poly.pdbx_strand_id
1 'polypeptide(L)'
;MSIKYKKIFLILSVMTLAVIALSAVLFSKAKGVRFAGNENGGKTENRKLTEDYRKDMKEVFHKIEEVAQSGDAEKGNLNSIKSKFFELRVPKEHKNLHLALVLAVEKLDSSQSDKQESIRELESIKKENDWLE
;
A
#
# COMPACT_ATOMS: atom_id res chain seq x y z
N MET A 1 31.63 -51.64 -9.65
CA MET A 1 31.12 -50.47 -10.41
C MET A 1 32.26 -49.91 -11.26
N SER A 2 32.17 -50.04 -12.60
CA SER A 2 33.29 -49.78 -13.51
C SER A 2 33.79 -48.33 -13.42
N ILE A 3 35.11 -48.12 -13.49
CA ILE A 3 35.81 -46.83 -13.30
C ILE A 3 35.22 -45.71 -14.18
N LYS A 4 34.67 -46.07 -15.35
CA LYS A 4 33.99 -45.16 -16.27
C LYS A 4 32.74 -44.51 -15.64
N TYR A 5 31.93 -45.26 -14.89
CA TYR A 5 30.73 -44.72 -14.23
C TYR A 5 31.07 -43.84 -13.03
N LYS A 6 32.17 -44.11 -12.32
CA LYS A 6 32.64 -43.23 -11.23
C LYS A 6 33.02 -41.84 -11.74
N LYS A 7 33.65 -41.75 -12.91
CA LYS A 7 34.01 -40.46 -13.54
C LYS A 7 32.78 -39.69 -14.01
N ILE A 8 31.82 -40.37 -14.63
CA ILE A 8 30.57 -39.75 -15.08
C ILE A 8 29.74 -39.24 -13.89
N PHE A 9 29.65 -40.03 -12.81
CA PHE A 9 28.97 -39.63 -11.59
C PHE A 9 29.63 -38.42 -10.92
N LEU A 10 30.97 -38.36 -10.92
CA LEU A 10 31.71 -37.24 -10.33
C LEU A 10 31.51 -35.94 -11.13
N ILE A 11 31.47 -36.01 -12.47
CA ILE A 11 31.18 -34.85 -13.32
C ILE A 11 29.74 -34.36 -13.12
N LEU A 12 28.77 -35.29 -13.06
CA LEU A 12 27.37 -34.95 -12.80
C LEU A 12 27.18 -34.30 -11.41
N SER A 13 27.88 -34.81 -10.39
CA SER A 13 27.83 -34.25 -9.04
C SER A 13 28.42 -32.83 -8.95
N VAL A 14 29.48 -32.56 -9.70
CA VAL A 14 30.09 -31.21 -9.74
C VAL A 14 29.18 -30.22 -10.47
N MET A 15 28.53 -30.66 -11.55
CA MET A 15 27.54 -29.85 -12.28
C MET A 15 26.33 -29.50 -11.41
N THR A 16 25.76 -30.46 -10.66
CA THR A 16 24.63 -30.18 -9.75
C THR A 16 25.03 -29.26 -8.60
N LEU A 17 26.21 -29.43 -8.01
CA LEU A 17 26.73 -28.52 -6.99
C LEU A 17 26.92 -27.10 -7.54
N ALA A 18 27.42 -26.95 -8.76
CA ALA A 18 27.57 -25.66 -9.41
C ALA A 18 26.21 -24.98 -9.66
N VAL A 19 25.20 -25.72 -10.12
CA VAL A 19 23.84 -25.21 -10.31
C VAL A 19 23.23 -24.78 -8.97
N ILE A 20 23.37 -25.57 -7.90
CA ILE A 20 22.89 -25.21 -6.56
C ILE A 20 23.60 -23.95 -6.03
N ALA A 21 24.91 -23.82 -6.21
CA ALA A 21 25.66 -22.63 -5.81
C ALA A 21 25.22 -21.38 -6.59
N LEU A 22 25.05 -21.48 -7.91
CA LEU A 22 24.51 -20.41 -8.75
C LEU A 22 23.10 -20.01 -8.32
N SER A 23 22.26 -21.00 -8.02
CA SER A 23 20.89 -20.79 -7.52
C SER A 23 20.92 -20.06 -6.18
N ALA A 24 21.81 -20.47 -5.26
CA ALA A 24 21.97 -19.84 -3.96
C ALA A 24 22.51 -18.41 -4.06
N VAL A 25 23.41 -18.11 -5.00
CA VAL A 25 23.91 -16.74 -5.22
C VAL A 25 22.80 -15.84 -5.81
N LEU A 26 22.00 -16.34 -6.76
CA LEU A 26 20.84 -15.61 -7.28
C LEU A 26 19.76 -15.42 -6.20
N PHE A 27 19.51 -16.44 -5.37
CA PHE A 27 18.56 -16.34 -4.25
C PHE A 27 19.08 -15.44 -3.12
N SER A 28 20.38 -15.37 -2.87
CA SER A 28 20.99 -14.45 -1.90
C SER A 28 20.97 -13.00 -2.37
N LYS A 29 21.10 -12.74 -3.68
CA LYS A 29 20.87 -11.40 -4.23
C LYS A 29 19.38 -11.01 -4.21
N ALA A 30 18.47 -11.97 -4.36
CA ALA A 30 17.03 -11.76 -4.19
C ALA A 30 16.57 -11.69 -2.72
N LYS A 31 17.33 -12.27 -1.78
CA LYS A 31 17.14 -12.17 -0.32
C LYS A 31 18.00 -11.08 0.33
N GLY A 32 18.52 -10.14 -0.46
CA GLY A 32 19.17 -8.92 0.01
C GLY A 32 18.20 -7.84 0.51
N VAL A 33 16.94 -8.17 0.82
CA VAL A 33 16.02 -7.25 1.51
C VAL A 33 15.18 -8.03 2.52
N ARG A 34 15.81 -8.59 3.55
CA ARG A 34 15.21 -8.78 4.89
C ARG A 34 16.25 -9.39 5.83
N PHE A 35 16.24 -8.89 7.07
CA PHE A 35 17.07 -9.30 8.22
C PHE A 35 18.39 -8.54 8.43
N ALA A 36 18.27 -7.23 8.63
CA ALA A 36 18.83 -6.63 9.83
C ALA A 36 17.67 -5.96 10.58
N GLY A 37 17.24 -6.57 11.68
CA GLY A 37 16.37 -5.93 12.65
C GLY A 37 17.11 -4.74 13.24
N ASN A 38 16.99 -3.59 12.59
CA ASN A 38 17.17 -2.32 13.25
C ASN A 38 15.80 -1.98 13.83
N GLU A 39 15.58 -2.24 15.12
CA GLU A 39 14.34 -1.85 15.80
C GLU A 39 14.08 -0.34 15.71
N ASN A 40 15.11 0.46 15.42
CA ASN A 40 14.96 1.87 15.06
C ASN A 40 14.59 2.08 13.58
N GLY A 41 15.02 1.22 12.66
CA GLY A 41 14.68 1.30 11.24
C GLY A 41 13.20 1.04 10.97
N GLY A 42 12.60 0.05 11.64
CA GLY A 42 11.15 -0.21 11.55
C GLY A 42 10.29 0.90 12.18
N LYS A 43 10.77 1.53 13.26
CA LYS A 43 10.12 2.70 13.87
C LYS A 43 10.21 3.93 12.97
N THR A 44 11.37 4.20 12.37
CA THR A 44 11.57 5.30 11.41
C THR A 44 10.79 5.08 10.12
N GLU A 45 10.72 3.84 9.61
CA GLU A 45 9.94 3.49 8.42
C GLU A 45 8.44 3.64 8.68
N ASN A 46 7.93 3.21 9.83
CA ASN A 46 6.52 3.39 10.20
C ASN A 46 6.16 4.88 10.42
N ARG A 47 7.07 5.64 11.02
CA ARG A 47 6.89 7.10 11.16
C ARG A 47 6.83 7.78 9.79
N LYS A 48 7.76 7.47 8.90
CA LYS A 48 7.79 8.03 7.54
C LYS A 48 6.53 7.63 6.76
N LEU A 49 6.12 6.37 6.83
CA LEU A 49 4.88 5.89 6.24
C LEU A 49 3.65 6.66 6.74
N THR A 50 3.62 6.98 8.04
CA THR A 50 2.53 7.75 8.63
C THR A 50 2.53 9.20 8.18
N GLU A 51 3.70 9.83 8.11
CA GLU A 51 3.86 11.20 7.60
C GLU A 51 3.46 11.30 6.11
N ASP A 52 3.95 10.37 5.28
CA ASP A 52 3.61 10.27 3.85
C ASP A 52 2.10 10.06 3.67
N TYR A 53 1.51 9.10 4.41
CA TYR A 53 0.08 8.85 4.38
C TYR A 53 -0.73 10.09 4.77
N ARG A 54 -0.35 10.81 5.84
CA ARG A 54 -1.08 12.00 6.28
C ARG A 54 -1.07 13.09 5.21
N LYS A 55 0.09 13.31 4.59
CA LYS A 55 0.25 14.31 3.53
C LYS A 55 -0.64 13.97 2.33
N ASP A 56 -0.55 12.74 1.83
CA ASP A 56 -1.29 12.32 0.64
C ASP A 56 -2.80 12.24 0.93
N MET A 57 -3.16 11.77 2.12
CA MET A 57 -4.55 11.70 2.57
C MET A 57 -5.20 13.08 2.65
N LYS A 58 -4.47 14.09 3.13
CA LYS A 58 -4.97 15.47 3.17
C LYS A 58 -5.27 16.01 1.77
N GLU A 59 -4.38 15.76 0.79
CA GLU A 59 -4.62 16.15 -0.60
C GLU A 59 -5.87 15.46 -1.16
N VAL A 60 -6.03 14.17 -0.89
CA VAL A 60 -7.20 13.42 -1.37
C VAL A 60 -8.48 13.90 -0.66
N PHE A 61 -8.42 14.15 0.64
CA PHE A 61 -9.56 14.63 1.43
C PHE A 61 -10.09 15.97 0.92
N HIS A 62 -9.23 16.95 0.64
CA HIS A 62 -9.66 18.23 0.06
C HIS A 62 -10.38 18.04 -1.28
N LYS A 63 -9.90 17.14 -2.14
CA LYS A 63 -10.57 16.85 -3.42
C LYS A 63 -11.94 16.22 -3.23
N ILE A 64 -12.07 15.36 -2.21
CA ILE A 64 -13.37 14.79 -1.83
C ILE A 64 -14.31 15.90 -1.34
N GLU A 65 -13.84 16.81 -0.48
CA GLU A 65 -14.61 17.97 -0.03
C GLU A 65 -15.06 18.85 -1.19
N GLU A 66 -14.15 19.18 -2.11
CA GLU A 66 -14.45 19.99 -3.31
C GLU A 66 -15.56 19.34 -4.15
N VAL A 67 -15.49 18.03 -4.38
CA VAL A 67 -16.51 17.30 -5.14
C VAL A 67 -17.83 17.21 -4.37
N ALA A 68 -17.78 17.02 -3.05
CA ALA A 68 -18.98 16.99 -2.22
C ALA A 68 -19.71 18.34 -2.21
N GLN A 69 -18.96 19.45 -2.15
CA GLN A 69 -19.49 20.82 -2.08
C GLN A 69 -19.93 21.38 -3.43
N SER A 70 -19.21 21.08 -4.52
CA SER A 70 -19.56 21.56 -5.86
C SER A 70 -20.87 20.96 -6.37
N GLY A 71 -21.28 19.82 -5.80
CA GLY A 71 -22.47 19.09 -6.23
C GLY A 71 -22.32 18.44 -7.61
N ASP A 72 -21.22 18.70 -8.31
CA ASP A 72 -20.88 18.18 -9.62
C ASP A 72 -19.78 17.14 -9.46
N ALA A 73 -20.19 15.98 -8.95
CA ALA A 73 -19.40 14.77 -8.99
C ALA A 73 -19.40 14.27 -10.44
N GLU A 74 -18.71 14.97 -11.34
CA GLU A 74 -18.38 14.40 -12.63
C GLU A 74 -17.69 13.05 -12.34
N LYS A 75 -18.29 11.95 -12.81
CA LYS A 75 -17.83 10.58 -12.54
C LYS A 75 -16.33 10.38 -12.80
N GLY A 76 -15.74 11.17 -13.71
CA GLY A 76 -14.30 11.16 -13.97
C GLY A 76 -13.44 11.65 -12.80
N ASN A 77 -13.88 12.69 -12.09
CA ASN A 77 -13.17 13.26 -10.96
C ASN A 77 -13.19 12.32 -9.74
N LEU A 78 -14.36 11.75 -9.44
CA LEU A 78 -14.49 10.83 -8.30
C LEU A 78 -13.70 9.53 -8.51
N ASN A 79 -13.69 8.98 -9.74
CA ASN A 79 -12.89 7.79 -10.06
C ASN A 79 -11.38 8.04 -9.95
N SER A 80 -10.91 9.22 -10.36
CA SER A 80 -9.51 9.62 -10.19
C SER A 80 -9.12 9.73 -8.71
N ILE A 81 -10.01 10.31 -7.90
CA ILE A 81 -9.88 10.40 -6.44
C ILE A 81 -9.83 9.00 -5.81
N LYS A 82 -10.78 8.12 -6.14
CA LYS A 82 -10.82 6.72 -5.67
C LYS A 82 -9.54 5.96 -6.02
N SER A 83 -9.04 6.11 -7.25
CA SER A 83 -7.82 5.45 -7.70
C SER A 83 -6.61 5.89 -6.86
N LYS A 84 -6.42 7.19 -6.66
CA LYS A 84 -5.38 7.72 -5.78
C LYS A 84 -5.54 7.24 -4.35
N PHE A 85 -6.78 7.19 -3.85
CA PHE A 85 -7.09 6.76 -2.49
C PHE A 85 -6.69 5.30 -2.25
N PHE A 86 -7.00 4.39 -3.19
CA PHE A 86 -6.67 2.96 -3.07
C PHE A 86 -5.18 2.65 -3.26
N GLU A 87 -4.42 3.53 -3.90
CA GLU A 87 -2.97 3.40 -4.03
C GLU A 87 -2.21 3.75 -2.74
N LEU A 88 -2.86 4.42 -1.79
CA LEU A 88 -2.24 4.83 -0.53
C LEU A 88 -1.86 3.61 0.32
N ARG A 89 -0.62 3.60 0.80
CA ARG A 89 -0.19 2.64 1.81
C ARG A 89 -0.72 3.07 3.18
N VAL A 90 -1.69 2.32 3.69
CA VAL A 90 -2.40 2.68 4.93
C VAL A 90 -1.63 2.19 6.18
N PRO A 91 -1.18 3.09 7.07
CA PRO A 91 -0.64 2.71 8.37
C PRO A 91 -1.70 2.00 9.21
N LYS A 92 -1.29 1.04 10.06
CA LYS A 92 -2.24 0.28 10.90
C LYS A 92 -3.16 1.17 11.73
N GLU A 93 -2.62 2.27 12.25
CA GLU A 93 -3.31 3.24 13.11
C GLU A 93 -4.41 4.02 12.38
N HIS A 94 -4.32 4.14 11.05
CA HIS A 94 -5.24 4.95 10.24
C HIS A 94 -6.21 4.10 9.40
N LYS A 95 -6.25 2.78 9.61
CA LYS A 95 -7.14 1.87 8.85
C LYS A 95 -8.62 2.22 9.00
N ASN A 96 -9.06 2.54 10.21
CA ASN A 96 -10.47 2.85 10.47
C ASN A 96 -10.88 4.14 9.79
N LEU A 97 -10.03 5.18 9.87
CA LEU A 97 -10.22 6.43 9.13
C LEU A 97 -10.31 6.16 7.63
N HIS A 98 -9.36 5.39 7.08
CA HIS A 98 -9.33 5.07 5.66
C HIS A 98 -10.64 4.40 5.22
N LEU A 99 -11.13 3.42 5.99
CA LEU A 99 -12.40 2.74 5.71
C LEU A 99 -13.60 3.68 5.79
N ALA A 100 -13.66 4.54 6.82
CA ALA A 100 -14.74 5.52 6.97
C ALA A 100 -14.81 6.46 5.75
N LEU A 101 -13.65 6.91 5.28
CA LEU A 101 -13.54 7.74 4.07
C LEU A 101 -13.92 6.99 2.79
N VAL A 102 -13.52 5.72 2.61
CA VAL A 102 -13.99 4.92 1.47
C VAL A 102 -15.51 4.89 1.45
N LEU A 103 -16.14 4.61 2.59
CA LEU A 103 -17.59 4.51 2.68
C LEU A 103 -18.28 5.84 2.39
N ALA A 104 -17.74 6.96 2.88
CA ALA A 104 -18.25 8.29 2.59
C ALA A 104 -18.15 8.61 1.08
N VAL A 105 -17.04 8.27 0.43
CA VAL A 105 -16.85 8.48 -1.02
C VAL A 105 -17.77 7.57 -1.85
N GLU A 106 -17.97 6.31 -1.45
CA GLU A 106 -18.93 5.41 -2.10
C GLU A 106 -20.36 5.93 -1.98
N LYS A 107 -20.73 6.52 -0.84
CA LYS A 107 -22.02 7.19 -0.68
C LYS A 107 -22.14 8.39 -1.60
N LEU A 108 -21.10 9.23 -1.73
CA LEU A 108 -21.10 10.36 -2.67
C LEU A 108 -21.27 9.94 -4.15
N ASP A 109 -20.75 8.79 -4.54
CA ASP A 109 -20.91 8.23 -5.89
C ASP A 109 -22.31 7.63 -6.13
N SER A 110 -22.99 7.24 -5.05
CA SER A 110 -24.32 6.65 -5.13
C SER A 110 -25.37 7.71 -5.45
N SER A 111 -26.09 7.52 -6.55
CA SER A 111 -27.24 8.37 -6.92
C SER A 111 -28.44 8.25 -5.97
N GLN A 112 -28.37 7.38 -4.97
CA GLN A 112 -29.42 7.16 -3.97
C GLN A 112 -29.10 7.78 -2.60
N SER A 113 -27.89 8.31 -2.37
CA SER A 113 -27.54 8.87 -1.07
C SER A 113 -27.95 10.34 -0.95
N ASP A 114 -28.28 10.75 0.28
CA ASP A 114 -28.44 12.15 0.59
C ASP A 114 -27.05 12.81 0.63
N LYS A 115 -26.79 13.71 -0.32
CA LYS A 115 -25.53 14.47 -0.39
C LYS A 115 -25.27 15.24 0.90
N GLN A 116 -26.30 15.74 1.59
CA GLN A 116 -26.11 16.43 2.88
C GLN A 116 -25.63 15.48 3.97
N GLU A 117 -26.11 14.24 3.99
CA GLU A 117 -25.64 13.23 4.94
C GLU A 117 -24.17 12.90 4.71
N SER A 118 -23.78 12.73 3.45
CA SER A 118 -22.38 12.46 3.08
C SER A 118 -21.44 13.62 3.44
N ILE A 119 -21.87 14.87 3.24
CA ILE A 119 -21.10 16.06 3.67
C ILE A 119 -20.96 16.09 5.19
N ARG A 120 -22.02 15.82 5.95
CA ARG A 120 -21.96 15.76 7.42
C ARG A 120 -21.02 14.66 7.92
N GLU A 121 -21.02 13.51 7.27
CA GLU A 121 -20.08 12.43 7.58
C GLU A 121 -18.63 12.85 7.36
N LEU A 122 -18.34 13.53 6.24
CA LEU A 122 -16.99 14.07 5.98
C LEU A 122 -16.57 15.12 7.00
N GLU A 123 -17.47 16.03 7.39
CA GLU A 123 -17.21 17.02 8.44
C GLU A 123 -16.95 16.35 9.80
N SER A 124 -17.68 15.28 10.14
CA SER A 124 -17.44 14.50 11.36
C SER A 124 -16.05 13.86 11.33
N ILE A 125 -15.67 13.26 10.20
CA ILE A 125 -14.36 12.65 10.01
C ILE A 125 -13.24 13.70 10.18
N LYS A 126 -13.40 14.88 9.57
CA LYS A 126 -12.47 16.00 9.70
C LYS A 126 -12.32 16.45 11.15
N LYS A 127 -13.44 16.58 11.87
CA LYS A 127 -13.45 17.01 13.27
C LYS A 127 -12.77 16.00 14.20
N GLU A 128 -12.90 14.72 13.93
CA GLU A 128 -12.23 13.64 14.68
C GLU A 128 -10.74 13.51 14.33
N ASN A 129 -10.30 14.13 13.23
CA ASN A 129 -8.95 14.02 12.68
C ASN A 129 -8.45 15.40 12.24
N ASP A 130 -8.17 16.26 13.23
CA ASP A 130 -7.71 17.65 13.08
C ASP A 130 -6.59 17.87 12.04
N TRP A 131 -5.70 16.90 11.87
CA TRP A 131 -4.62 16.96 10.89
C TRP A 131 -5.08 16.91 9.41
N LEU A 132 -6.36 16.65 9.15
CA LEU A 132 -6.98 16.73 7.82
C LEU A 132 -7.36 18.17 7.40
N GLU A 133 -7.29 19.16 8.30
CA GLU A 133 -7.52 20.59 8.01
C GLU A 133 -6.46 21.20 7.10
#